data_AF-A0A4Z2CLA4-F1
#
_entry.id   AF-A0A4Z2CLA4-F1
#
_cell.length_a   1.000
_cell.length_b   1.000
_cell.length_c   1.000
_cell.angle_alpha   90.00
_cell.angle_beta   90.00
_cell.angle_gamma   90.00
#
_symmetry.space_group_name_H-M   'P 1'
#
loop_
_entity.id
_entity.type
_entity.pdbx_description
1 polymer ?
#
loop_
_entity_poly.entity_id
_entity_poly.type
_entity_poly.pdbx_seq_one_letter_code
_entity_poly.pdbx_strand_id
1 'polypeptide(L)'
;LMASSTEVDSFASKVTFAYFEDSGIGTKLIMKNLKMDLWQKSWLYIHYAKLYAYASVKRMKHENILPFCDQPNIVMCRDDYSYGICAIGMYTNPLLPEDQFFDNKSFAGDKSDYYG
;
A
#
# COMPACT_ATOMS: atom_id res chain seq x y z
N LEU A 1 3.27 11.76 4.79
CA LEU A 1 3.88 13.08 4.50
C LEU A 1 4.77 13.07 3.25
N MET A 2 5.71 12.12 3.11
CA MET A 2 6.65 12.05 1.98
C MET A 2 6.30 10.99 0.92
N ALA A 3 5.02 10.69 0.71
CA ALA A 3 4.59 9.81 -0.37
C ALA A 3 4.52 10.60 -1.69
N SER A 4 4.78 9.95 -2.82
CA SER A 4 4.80 10.61 -4.14
C SER A 4 3.44 11.15 -4.58
N SER A 5 2.34 10.68 -3.99
CA SER A 5 0.99 11.22 -4.18
C SER A 5 0.46 11.74 -2.84
N THR A 6 -0.18 12.91 -2.86
CA THR A 6 -0.62 13.65 -1.66
C THR A 6 -2.09 13.44 -1.32
N GLU A 7 -2.71 12.37 -1.82
CA GLU A 7 -4.17 12.20 -1.77
C GLU A 7 -4.69 11.52 -0.49
N VAL A 8 -3.81 11.10 0.42
CA VAL A 8 -4.20 10.43 1.67
C VAL A 8 -3.56 11.16 2.84
N ASP A 9 -4.31 11.27 3.93
CA ASP A 9 -3.91 11.87 5.20
C ASP A 9 -2.40 11.84 5.42
N SER A 10 -1.81 13.03 5.43
CA SER A 10 -0.38 13.20 5.42
C SER A 10 0.17 13.03 6.84
N PHE A 11 0.31 11.79 7.30
CA PHE A 11 0.93 11.51 8.60
C PHE A 11 2.46 11.60 8.54
N ALA A 12 3.05 12.16 9.59
CA ALA A 12 4.50 12.13 9.81
C ALA A 12 4.87 10.81 10.49
N SER A 13 5.48 9.89 9.75
CA SER A 13 5.91 8.59 10.29
C SER A 13 7.35 8.64 10.80
N LYS A 14 7.75 7.64 11.59
CA LYS A 14 9.15 7.46 12.03
C LYS A 14 10.13 7.43 10.86
N VAL A 15 9.70 6.94 9.69
CA VAL A 15 10.53 6.90 8.48
C VAL A 15 10.83 8.31 7.97
N THR A 16 9.82 9.18 7.94
CA THR A 16 10.01 10.58 7.55
C THR A 16 10.92 11.32 8.53
N PHE A 17 10.77 11.09 9.84
CA PHE A 17 11.65 11.71 10.84
C PHE A 17 13.08 11.18 10.78
N ALA A 18 13.29 9.87 10.60
CA ALA A 18 14.61 9.28 10.44
C ALA A 18 15.35 9.86 9.24
N TYR A 19 14.66 10.08 8.10
CA TYR A 19 15.26 10.75 6.95
C TYR A 19 15.77 12.17 7.29
N PHE A 20 15.02 12.95 8.06
CA PHE A 20 15.45 14.28 8.47
C PHE A 20 16.60 14.27 9.49
N GLU A 21 16.59 13.30 10.43
CA GLU A 21 17.70 13.07 11.36
C GLU A 21 18.99 12.70 10.63
N ASP A 22 18.92 11.77 9.66
CA ASP A 22 20.05 11.34 8.84
C ASP A 22 20.57 12.46 7.91
N SER A 23 19.67 13.35 7.46
CA SER A 23 20.02 14.49 6.59
C SER A 23 20.76 15.62 7.33
N GLY A 24 20.94 15.52 8.65
CA GLY A 24 21.62 16.55 9.45
C GLY A 24 20.83 17.85 9.62
N ILE A 25 19.57 17.90 9.16
CA ILE A 25 18.67 19.03 9.34
C ILE A 25 18.05 18.90 10.73
N GLY A 26 18.82 19.32 11.73
CA GLY A 26 18.47 19.16 13.14
C GLY A 26 17.18 19.88 13.52
N THR A 27 16.24 19.14 14.08
CA THR A 27 15.61 19.47 15.37
C THR A 27 15.05 18.18 15.94
N LYS A 28 15.26 17.98 17.24
CA LYS A 28 14.78 16.84 18.03
C LYS A 28 13.25 16.90 18.06
N LEU A 29 12.60 16.44 16.99
CA LEU A 29 11.16 16.52 16.80
C LEU A 29 10.50 15.56 17.79
N ILE A 30 9.85 16.13 18.81
CA ILE A 30 9.16 15.36 19.85
C ILE A 30 7.98 14.63 19.21
N MET A 31 8.04 13.30 19.28
CA MET A 31 7.07 12.35 18.78
C MET A 31 5.70 12.50 19.47
N LYS A 32 4.89 13.46 19.04
CA LYS A 32 3.47 13.54 19.39
C LYS A 32 2.67 13.03 18.19
N ASN A 33 2.00 11.90 18.37
CA ASN A 33 1.05 11.28 17.42
C ASN A 33 1.67 10.43 16.30
N LEU A 34 2.45 9.43 16.68
CA LEU A 34 2.77 8.32 15.79
C LEU A 34 1.59 7.34 15.75
N LYS A 35 0.79 7.40 14.69
CA LYS A 35 -0.06 6.26 14.32
C LYS A 35 0.86 5.14 13.82
N MET A 36 0.72 3.97 14.44
CA MET A 36 1.40 2.74 14.05
C MET A 36 0.48 2.02 13.05
N ASP A 37 0.83 2.11 11.78
CA ASP A 37 0.01 1.62 10.68
C ASP A 37 -0.02 0.08 10.58
N LEU A 38 -1.12 -0.43 10.00
CA LEU A 38 -1.34 -1.83 9.61
C LEU A 38 -0.14 -2.51 8.91
N TRP A 39 0.71 -1.72 8.25
CA TRP A 39 1.87 -2.13 7.48
C TRP A 39 2.98 -2.80 8.30
N GLN A 40 3.10 -2.55 9.61
CA GLN A 40 4.20 -3.08 10.41
C GLN A 40 4.21 -4.60 10.56
N LYS A 41 3.03 -5.26 10.56
CA LYS A 41 2.95 -6.71 10.67
C LYS A 41 3.22 -7.43 9.35
N SER A 42 3.05 -6.74 8.22
CA SER A 42 3.19 -7.32 6.87
C SER A 42 4.48 -6.92 6.16
N TRP A 43 5.23 -5.96 6.72
CA TRP A 43 6.47 -5.37 6.19
C TRP A 43 7.50 -6.43 5.74
N LEU A 44 7.77 -7.43 6.60
CA LEU A 44 8.82 -8.42 6.34
C LEU A 44 8.47 -9.32 5.15
N TYR A 45 7.19 -9.57 4.91
CA TYR A 45 6.77 -10.43 3.80
C TYR A 45 6.72 -9.63 2.49
N ILE A 46 6.29 -8.37 2.53
CA ILE A 46 6.17 -7.52 1.34
C ILE A 46 7.53 -7.06 0.82
N HIS A 47 8.52 -6.82 1.69
CA HIS A 47 9.85 -6.41 1.23
C HIS A 47 10.70 -7.56 0.68
N TYR A 48 10.58 -8.75 1.25
CA TYR A 48 11.43 -9.88 0.89
C TYR A 48 10.76 -10.83 -0.10
N ALA A 49 9.43 -10.92 -0.13
CA ALA A 49 8.69 -11.73 -1.09
C ALA A 49 8.01 -10.83 -2.13
N LYS A 50 8.01 -11.29 -3.39
CA LYS A 50 7.23 -10.65 -4.47
C LYS A 50 5.76 -10.52 -4.04
N LEU A 51 5.11 -9.41 -4.37
CA LEU A 51 3.71 -9.12 -4.04
C LEU A 51 2.76 -10.26 -4.40
N TYR A 52 2.97 -10.91 -5.55
CA TYR A 52 2.26 -12.12 -5.96
C TYR A 52 2.36 -13.28 -4.94
N ALA A 53 3.54 -13.53 -4.39
CA ALA A 53 3.77 -14.62 -3.45
C ALA A 53 3.04 -14.35 -2.11
N TYR A 54 3.04 -13.10 -1.66
CA TYR A 54 2.24 -12.68 -0.50
C TYR A 54 0.74 -12.91 -0.74
N ALA A 55 0.23 -12.44 -1.88
CA ALA A 55 -1.18 -12.55 -2.23
C ALA A 55 -1.63 -14.01 -2.36
N SER A 56 -0.84 -14.85 -3.04
CA SER A 56 -1.17 -16.27 -3.24
C SER A 56 -1.26 -17.04 -1.92
N VAL A 57 -0.35 -16.81 -0.96
CA VAL A 57 -0.42 -17.44 0.37
C VAL A 57 -1.68 -17.02 1.12
N LYS A 58 -2.08 -15.73 1.03
CA LYS A 58 -3.30 -15.23 1.67
C LYS A 58 -4.57 -15.79 1.02
N ARG A 59 -4.61 -15.89 -0.31
CA ARG A 59 -5.70 -16.55 -1.06
C ARG A 59 -5.87 -18.00 -0.66
N MET A 60 -4.78 -18.77 -0.57
CA MET A 60 -4.83 -20.17 -0.13
C MET A 60 -5.41 -20.32 1.28
N LYS A 61 -5.13 -19.36 2.16
CA LYS A 61 -5.65 -19.34 3.54
C LYS A 61 -7.04 -18.73 3.69
N HIS A 62 -7.64 -18.25 2.60
CA HIS A 62 -8.90 -17.51 2.63
C HIS A 62 -8.86 -16.32 3.60
N GLU A 63 -7.70 -15.67 3.71
CA GLU A 63 -7.48 -14.49 4.56
C GLU A 63 -7.49 -13.21 3.72
N ASN A 64 -7.97 -12.12 4.31
CA ASN A 64 -7.91 -10.79 3.69
C ASN A 64 -6.46 -10.39 3.39
N ILE A 65 -6.23 -9.86 2.18
CA ILE A 65 -4.90 -9.48 1.68
C ILE A 65 -4.57 -8.03 2.08
N LEU A 66 -4.73 -7.66 3.34
CA LEU A 66 -4.47 -6.30 3.79
C LEU A 66 -2.99 -5.90 3.57
N PRO A 67 -2.71 -4.66 3.13
CA PRO A 67 -3.63 -3.54 2.87
C PRO A 67 -4.20 -3.51 1.43
N PHE A 68 -3.96 -4.55 0.63
CA PHE A 68 -4.41 -4.67 -0.75
C PHE A 68 -5.80 -5.34 -0.85
N CYS A 69 -6.31 -5.38 -2.06
CA CYS A 69 -7.58 -6.00 -2.40
C CYS A 69 -7.43 -6.77 -3.72
N ASP A 70 -8.21 -7.84 -3.88
CA ASP A 70 -8.15 -8.70 -5.06
C ASP A 70 -9.52 -8.97 -5.71
N GLN A 71 -10.58 -8.35 -5.19
CA GLN A 71 -11.93 -8.41 -5.74
C GLN A 71 -12.30 -7.06 -6.35
N PRO A 72 -12.76 -7.01 -7.61
CA PRO A 72 -13.14 -5.75 -8.23
C PRO A 72 -14.39 -5.17 -7.56
N ASN A 73 -14.45 -3.84 -7.44
CA ASN A 73 -15.62 -3.08 -6.96
C ASN A 73 -16.08 -3.40 -5.53
N ILE A 74 -15.23 -4.01 -4.70
CA ILE A 74 -15.50 -4.11 -3.26
C ILE A 74 -15.28 -2.75 -2.59
N VAL A 75 -16.24 -2.31 -1.78
CA VAL A 75 -16.12 -1.09 -0.97
C VAL A 75 -15.35 -1.43 0.29
N MET A 76 -14.31 -0.68 0.58
CA MET A 76 -13.43 -0.89 1.72
C MET A 76 -12.94 0.46 2.26
N CYS A 77 -12.59 0.49 3.54
CA CYS A 77 -11.98 1.68 4.12
C CYS A 77 -10.61 1.91 3.46
N ARG A 78 -10.44 3.04 2.78
CA ARG A 78 -9.14 3.49 2.25
C ARG A 78 -8.27 4.00 3.41
N ASP A 79 -8.88 4.72 4.34
CA ASP A 79 -8.31 5.21 5.58
C ASP A 79 -9.38 5.25 6.69
N ASP A 80 -9.05 5.80 7.86
CA ASP A 80 -9.97 5.89 9.01
C ASP A 80 -11.19 6.81 8.76
N TYR A 81 -11.18 7.60 7.68
CA TYR A 81 -12.16 8.65 7.40
C TYR A 81 -12.82 8.54 6.01
N SER A 82 -12.31 7.69 5.12
CA SER A 82 -12.78 7.55 3.74
C SER A 82 -12.98 6.10 3.32
N TYR A 83 -14.05 5.88 2.54
CA TYR A 83 -14.29 4.64 1.83
C TYR A 83 -13.74 4.77 0.40
N GLY A 84 -13.20 3.68 -0.12
CA GLY A 84 -12.78 3.57 -1.50
C GLY A 84 -13.27 2.25 -2.10
N ILE A 85 -13.11 2.13 -3.42
CA ILE A 85 -13.36 0.89 -4.14
C ILE A 85 -12.04 0.23 -4.52
N CYS A 86 -12.03 -1.10 -4.56
CA CYS A 86 -10.91 -1.82 -5.16
C CYS A 86 -10.90 -1.62 -6.68
N ALA A 87 -10.04 -0.73 -7.14
CA ALA A 87 -9.86 -0.42 -8.56
C ALA A 87 -8.85 -1.39 -9.20
N ILE A 88 -9.34 -2.31 -10.03
CA ILE A 88 -8.53 -3.28 -10.76
C ILE A 88 -8.72 -3.04 -12.25
N GLY A 89 -7.64 -2.65 -12.93
CA GLY A 89 -7.61 -2.38 -14.36
C GLY A 89 -6.99 -3.51 -15.17
N MET A 90 -7.26 -3.52 -16.48
CA MET A 90 -6.62 -4.42 -17.43
C MET A 90 -5.64 -3.66 -18.33
N TYR A 91 -4.37 -4.03 -18.25
CA TYR A 91 -3.30 -3.50 -19.07
C TYR A 91 -3.20 -4.27 -20.40
N THR A 92 -2.97 -3.54 -21.49
CA THR A 92 -2.83 -4.11 -22.84
C THR A 92 -1.60 -5.01 -22.96
N ASN A 93 -0.51 -4.64 -22.30
CA ASN A 93 0.71 -5.43 -22.25
C ASN A 93 0.79 -6.19 -20.92
N PRO A 94 1.31 -7.44 -20.92
CA PRO A 94 1.52 -8.19 -19.69
C PRO A 94 2.54 -7.49 -18.80
N LEU A 95 2.25 -7.47 -17.50
CA LEU A 95 3.12 -6.89 -16.48
C LEU A 95 4.35 -7.74 -16.26
N LEU A 96 5.45 -7.10 -15.86
CA LEU A 96 6.66 -7.80 -15.45
C LEU A 96 6.38 -8.68 -14.22
N PRO A 97 7.08 -9.81 -14.05
CA PRO A 97 6.85 -10.72 -12.92
C PRO A 97 7.02 -10.09 -11.53
N GLU A 98 7.70 -8.95 -11.44
CA GLU A 98 7.93 -8.18 -10.22
C GLU A 98 6.70 -7.35 -9.83
N ASP A 99 5.93 -6.91 -10.83
CA ASP A 99 4.74 -6.06 -10.67
C ASP A 99 3.44 -6.87 -10.64
N GLN A 100 3.52 -8.19 -10.79
CA GLN A 100 2.35 -9.06 -10.79
C GLN A 100 1.81 -9.24 -9.36
N PHE A 101 0.48 -9.13 -9.24
CA PHE A 101 -0.28 -9.42 -8.02
C PHE A 101 -1.39 -10.46 -8.27
N PHE A 102 -1.92 -10.52 -9.49
CA PHE A 102 -2.95 -11.42 -9.94
C PHE A 102 -2.38 -12.54 -10.81
N ASP A 103 -3.11 -13.66 -10.90
CA ASP A 103 -2.74 -14.79 -11.76
C ASP A 103 -2.81 -14.38 -13.26
N ASN A 104 -3.73 -13.47 -13.58
CA ASN A 104 -3.76 -12.82 -14.89
C ASN A 104 -2.70 -11.72 -14.96
N LYS A 105 -1.70 -11.93 -15.83
CA LYS A 105 -0.56 -11.02 -16.03
C LYS A 105 -0.93 -9.64 -16.55
N SER A 106 -2.15 -9.46 -17.04
CA SER A 106 -2.66 -8.17 -17.51
C SER A 106 -3.45 -7.41 -16.45
N PHE A 107 -3.71 -7.98 -15.26
CA PHE A 107 -4.43 -7.28 -14.20
C PHE A 107 -3.49 -6.67 -13.17
N ALA A 108 -3.77 -5.44 -12.78
CA ALA A 108 -3.15 -4.75 -11.65
C ALA A 108 -4.08 -3.64 -11.13
N GLY A 109 -3.62 -2.91 -10.10
CA GLY A 109 -4.28 -1.69 -9.67
C GLY A 109 -4.46 -0.73 -10.85
N ASP A 110 -5.68 -0.20 -10.97
CA ASP A 110 -5.96 0.82 -11.97
C ASP A 110 -5.20 2.10 -11.64
N LYS A 111 -4.68 2.79 -12.67
CA LYS A 111 -4.09 4.12 -12.52
C LYS A 111 -5.13 5.23 -12.50
N SER A 112 -6.39 4.91 -12.81
CA SER A 112 -7.46 5.90 -12.72
C SER A 112 -7.77 6.17 -11.25
N ASP A 113 -7.36 7.35 -10.79
CA ASP A 113 -7.84 7.97 -9.56
C ASP A 113 -9.36 8.21 -9.70
N TYR A 114 -10.20 7.18 -9.54
CA TYR A 114 -11.65 7.37 -9.52
C TYR A 114 -12.05 7.89 -8.15
N TYR A 115 -12.13 9.21 -8.10
CA TYR A 115 -12.83 9.99 -7.09
C TYR A 115 -14.33 9.69 -7.16
N GLY A 116 -14.83 9.07 -6.09
CA GLY A 116 -16.23 9.02 -5.70
C GLY A 116 -16.31 9.16 -4.19
#